data_AF-A0A7S1YJD1-F1
#
_entry.id   AF-A0A7S1YJD1-F1
#
_cell.length_a   1.000
_cell.length_b   1.000
_cell.length_c   1.000
_cell.angle_alpha   90.00
_cell.angle_beta   90.00
_cell.angle_gamma   90.00
#
_symmetry.space_group_name_H-M   'P 1'
#
loop_
_entity.id
_entity.type
_entity.pdbx_description
1 polymer ?
#
loop_
_entity_poly.entity_id
_entity_poly.type
_entity_poly.pdbx_seq_one_letter_code
_entity_poly.pdbx_strand_id
1 'polypeptide(L)'
;RDESFDIYSAQGRNLLAFLKNQWDPIEMQRRQEARLDVTAVALVVRRTFGFRSVDGTGLGWSSRSLTQLLRSLLVLHEEHSSKFHVQSFYPLQLVWSSEIFEHELDVYGGTLYLNPASTTVQLLEVFLKVTAEGMKRHEELQRRQRGYVHVVASCLGVQLVRGHSCQSKDYFSFVQSLAEYLESLRDEQETAVDASTSDLTAVALQRINLKVEAATRRAVVTPEGEIQVGPGMTMESVVTAIARHGAAARKKRAEHQERKQDYKAAVRQAKWELGVEGIRNHRPVTIEHVLNALRRLLSSGSPLIRRRLAGNKLGVASSGQFCHVGDDGSIVIPWDWK
;
A
#
# COMPACT_ATOMS: atom_id res chain seq x y z
N ARG A 1 -27.68 -26.51 -19.20
CA ARG A 1 -27.42 -25.80 -17.93
C ARG A 1 -25.94 -25.52 -17.92
N ASP A 2 -25.57 -24.24 -17.87
CA ASP A 2 -24.18 -23.79 -17.98
C ASP A 2 -23.48 -24.04 -16.64
N GLU A 3 -22.74 -25.14 -16.54
CA GLU A 3 -22.02 -25.55 -15.31
C GLU A 3 -20.80 -24.66 -15.02
N SER A 4 -20.47 -23.71 -15.91
CA SER A 4 -19.34 -22.79 -15.76
C SER A 4 -19.44 -21.84 -14.56
N PHE A 5 -20.62 -21.73 -13.94
CA PHE A 5 -20.89 -20.89 -12.77
C PHE A 5 -21.38 -21.66 -11.53
N ASP A 6 -21.14 -22.97 -11.44
CA ASP A 6 -21.43 -23.69 -10.19
C ASP A 6 -20.31 -23.45 -9.16
N ILE A 7 -20.61 -22.59 -8.18
CA ILE A 7 -19.71 -22.14 -7.13
C ILE A 7 -19.30 -23.31 -6.20
N TYR A 8 -20.08 -24.39 -6.17
CA TYR A 8 -19.81 -25.60 -5.40
C TYR A 8 -19.08 -26.67 -6.20
N SER A 9 -18.91 -26.49 -7.51
CA SER A 9 -18.14 -27.42 -8.33
C SER A 9 -16.64 -27.21 -8.10
N ALA A 10 -15.92 -28.30 -7.86
CA ALA A 10 -14.46 -28.28 -7.80
C ALA A 10 -13.80 -27.93 -9.16
N GLN A 11 -14.58 -27.75 -10.23
CA GLN A 11 -14.09 -27.49 -11.58
C GLN A 11 -13.44 -26.11 -11.71
N GLY A 12 -14.01 -25.07 -11.10
CA GLY A 12 -13.43 -23.72 -11.16
C GLY A 12 -12.10 -23.57 -10.41
N ARG A 13 -11.74 -24.52 -9.53
CA ARG A 13 -10.44 -24.55 -8.84
C ARG A 13 -9.40 -25.42 -9.53
N ASN A 14 -9.79 -26.13 -10.59
CA ASN A 14 -8.88 -26.99 -11.35
C ASN A 14 -8.10 -26.15 -12.36
N LEU A 15 -6.80 -25.98 -12.10
CA LEU A 15 -5.96 -25.13 -12.95
C LEU A 15 -5.85 -25.68 -14.37
N LEU A 16 -5.73 -27.00 -14.52
CA LEU A 16 -5.62 -27.63 -15.84
C LEU A 16 -6.90 -27.46 -16.66
N ALA A 17 -8.07 -27.56 -16.03
CA ALA A 17 -9.35 -27.34 -16.69
C ALA A 17 -9.47 -25.88 -17.17
N PHE A 18 -9.12 -24.91 -16.32
CA PHE A 18 -9.10 -23.50 -16.67
C PHE A 18 -8.16 -23.22 -17.86
N LEU A 19 -6.91 -23.69 -17.79
CA LEU A 19 -5.91 -23.46 -18.85
C LEU A 19 -6.23 -24.15 -20.18
N LYS A 20 -7.07 -25.20 -20.17
CA LYS A 20 -7.53 -25.90 -21.38
C LYS A 20 -8.76 -25.24 -21.99
N ASN A 21 -9.75 -24.88 -21.16
CA ASN A 21 -11.10 -24.62 -21.63
C ASN A 21 -11.52 -23.16 -21.53
N GLN A 22 -10.91 -22.37 -20.64
CA GLN A 22 -11.32 -20.99 -20.34
C GLN A 22 -10.22 -19.96 -20.62
N TRP A 23 -9.05 -20.41 -21.07
CA TRP A 23 -7.94 -19.55 -21.42
C TRP A 23 -8.12 -18.98 -22.83
N ASP A 24 -8.44 -17.68 -22.92
CA ASP A 24 -8.49 -16.92 -24.18
C ASP A 24 -7.30 -15.94 -24.27
N PRO A 25 -6.30 -16.20 -25.14
CA PRO A 25 -5.15 -15.31 -25.29
C PRO A 25 -5.50 -13.92 -25.82
N ILE A 26 -6.57 -13.78 -26.63
CA ILE A 26 -6.97 -12.49 -27.18
C ILE A 26 -7.49 -11.59 -26.06
N GLU A 27 -8.35 -12.13 -25.19
CA GLU A 27 -8.86 -11.39 -24.04
C GLU A 27 -7.75 -11.05 -23.04
N MET A 28 -6.77 -11.94 -22.81
CA MET A 28 -5.62 -11.60 -21.97
C MET A 28 -4.81 -10.43 -22.55
N GLN A 29 -4.47 -10.48 -23.83
CA GLN A 29 -3.72 -9.41 -24.50
C GLN A 29 -4.46 -8.08 -24.40
N ARG A 30 -5.77 -8.09 -24.68
CA ARG A 30 -6.64 -6.91 -24.57
C ARG A 30 -6.64 -6.30 -23.16
N ARG A 31 -6.62 -7.11 -22.10
CA ARG A 31 -6.54 -6.63 -20.72
C ARG A 31 -5.15 -6.08 -20.36
N GLN A 32 -4.10 -6.70 -20.90
CA GLN A 32 -2.74 -6.18 -20.75
C GLN A 32 -2.58 -4.80 -21.42
N GLU A 33 -3.11 -4.63 -22.62
CA GLU A 33 -3.13 -3.36 -23.34
C GLU A 33 -3.92 -2.29 -22.57
N ALA A 34 -5.10 -2.64 -22.03
CA ALA A 34 -5.90 -1.72 -21.23
C ALA A 34 -5.14 -1.22 -19.98
N ARG A 35 -4.32 -2.08 -19.34
CA ARG A 35 -3.48 -1.67 -18.20
C ARG A 35 -2.37 -0.71 -18.60
N LEU A 36 -1.73 -0.95 -19.75
CA LEU A 36 -0.69 -0.07 -20.28
C LEU A 36 -1.28 1.32 -20.55
N ASP A 37 -2.49 1.37 -21.11
CA ASP A 37 -3.24 2.60 -21.35
C ASP A 37 -3.53 3.34 -20.03
N VAL A 38 -4.07 2.68 -18.99
CA VAL A 38 -4.26 3.32 -17.66
C VAL A 38 -2.97 3.93 -17.14
N THR A 39 -1.88 3.16 -17.17
CA THR A 39 -0.60 3.59 -16.60
C THR A 39 -0.06 4.80 -17.35
N ALA A 40 -0.21 4.83 -18.68
CA ALA A 40 0.16 5.95 -19.51
C ALA A 40 -0.70 7.19 -19.21
N VAL A 41 -2.04 7.04 -19.18
CA VAL A 41 -2.96 8.15 -18.90
C VAL A 41 -2.75 8.69 -17.48
N ALA A 42 -2.56 7.83 -16.47
CA ALA A 42 -2.25 8.27 -15.11
C ALA A 42 -0.95 9.10 -15.03
N LEU A 43 0.07 8.73 -15.82
CA LEU A 43 1.30 9.48 -15.93
C LEU A 43 1.10 10.85 -16.60
N VAL A 44 0.23 10.92 -17.62
CA VAL A 44 -0.16 12.19 -18.26
C VAL A 44 -0.90 13.06 -17.26
N VAL A 45 -1.96 12.56 -16.60
CA VAL A 45 -2.70 13.29 -15.54
C VAL A 45 -1.75 13.82 -14.47
N ARG A 46 -0.84 12.98 -13.98
CA ARG A 46 0.16 13.38 -12.99
C ARG A 46 1.01 14.56 -13.47
N ARG A 47 1.46 14.55 -14.72
CA ARG A 47 2.29 15.63 -15.29
C ARG A 47 1.48 16.89 -15.55
N THR A 48 0.30 16.75 -16.14
CA THR A 48 -0.57 17.88 -16.52
C THR A 48 -1.00 18.68 -15.29
N PHE A 49 -1.44 18.01 -14.22
CA PHE A 49 -1.82 18.69 -12.97
C PHE A 49 -0.64 18.92 -12.01
N GLY A 50 0.52 18.31 -12.25
CA GLY A 50 1.68 18.42 -11.35
C GLY A 50 1.54 17.63 -10.03
N PHE A 51 0.75 16.56 -9.96
CA PHE A 51 0.68 15.72 -8.76
C PHE A 51 1.99 14.96 -8.50
N ARG A 52 2.27 14.64 -7.24
CA ARG A 52 3.34 13.70 -6.87
C ARG A 52 3.03 12.28 -7.34
N SER A 53 1.78 11.85 -7.17
CA SER A 53 1.28 10.54 -7.59
C SER A 53 -0.22 10.58 -7.82
N VAL A 54 -0.72 9.65 -8.63
CA VAL A 54 -2.14 9.43 -8.88
C VAL A 54 -2.42 7.96 -8.57
N ASP A 55 -3.33 7.69 -7.65
CA ASP A 55 -3.73 6.34 -7.24
C ASP A 55 -5.23 6.14 -7.45
N GLY A 56 -5.57 5.19 -8.32
CA GLY A 56 -6.93 4.68 -8.53
C GLY A 56 -7.06 3.18 -8.24
N THR A 57 -6.01 2.56 -7.69
CA THR A 57 -5.94 1.11 -7.52
C THR A 57 -6.81 0.60 -6.38
N GLY A 58 -7.19 1.48 -5.43
CA GLY A 58 -8.07 1.15 -4.31
C GLY A 58 -9.54 0.94 -4.67
N LEU A 59 -9.97 1.33 -5.88
CA LEU A 59 -11.38 1.28 -6.28
C LEU A 59 -11.90 -0.11 -6.65
N GLY A 60 -11.00 -1.07 -6.94
CA GLY A 60 -11.39 -2.37 -7.50
C GLY A 60 -12.02 -2.27 -8.90
N TRP A 61 -11.80 -1.16 -9.61
CA TRP A 61 -12.35 -0.91 -10.94
C TRP A 61 -11.50 -1.57 -12.03
N SER A 62 -12.16 -1.91 -13.14
CA SER A 62 -11.46 -2.36 -14.34
C SER A 62 -10.50 -1.28 -14.85
N SER A 63 -9.38 -1.70 -15.45
CA SER A 63 -8.42 -0.77 -16.07
C SER A 63 -9.12 0.19 -17.05
N ARG A 64 -10.06 -0.30 -17.86
CA ARG A 64 -10.79 0.55 -18.83
C ARG A 64 -11.61 1.65 -18.16
N SER A 65 -12.33 1.33 -17.10
CA SER A 65 -13.14 2.29 -16.35
C SER A 65 -12.25 3.39 -15.75
N LEU A 66 -11.10 2.99 -15.18
CA LEU A 66 -10.14 3.95 -14.63
C LEU A 66 -9.50 4.81 -15.73
N THR A 67 -9.16 4.26 -16.90
CA THR A 67 -8.69 5.04 -18.05
C THR A 67 -9.69 6.12 -18.44
N GLN A 68 -10.98 5.75 -18.55
CA GLN A 68 -12.03 6.69 -18.94
C GLN A 68 -12.16 7.83 -17.92
N LEU A 69 -12.14 7.51 -16.63
CA LEU A 69 -12.17 8.49 -15.54
C LEU A 69 -10.96 9.44 -15.59
N LEU A 70 -9.76 8.92 -15.83
CA LEU A 70 -8.55 9.73 -15.94
C LEU A 70 -8.56 10.59 -17.21
N ARG A 71 -9.13 10.11 -18.32
CA ARG A 71 -9.31 10.91 -19.53
C ARG A 71 -10.30 12.05 -19.31
N SER A 72 -11.39 11.85 -18.56
CA SER A 72 -12.30 12.95 -18.22
C SER A 72 -11.63 14.02 -17.36
N LEU A 73 -10.65 13.66 -16.52
CA LEU A 73 -9.84 14.67 -15.81
C LEU A 73 -8.97 15.50 -16.76
N LEU A 74 -8.42 14.90 -17.81
CA LEU A 74 -7.63 15.64 -18.80
C LEU A 74 -8.50 16.65 -19.55
N VAL A 75 -9.71 16.25 -19.96
CA VAL A 75 -10.69 17.16 -20.57
C VAL A 75 -11.05 18.31 -19.62
N LEU A 76 -11.32 18.01 -18.34
CA LEU A 76 -11.57 19.02 -17.31
C LEU A 76 -10.41 20.03 -17.21
N HIS A 77 -9.17 19.56 -17.25
CA HIS A 77 -7.99 20.43 -17.22
C HIS A 77 -7.90 21.32 -18.47
N GLU A 78 -8.11 20.76 -19.66
CA GLU A 78 -8.09 21.51 -20.91
C GLU A 78 -9.13 22.64 -20.91
N GLU A 79 -10.34 22.37 -20.38
CA GLU A 79 -11.44 23.33 -20.35
C GLU A 79 -11.34 24.38 -19.22
N HIS A 80 -10.71 24.03 -18.09
CA HIS A 80 -10.84 24.82 -16.85
C HIS A 80 -9.52 25.09 -16.11
N SER A 81 -8.36 24.73 -16.65
CA SER A 81 -7.07 24.95 -15.96
C SER A 81 -6.82 26.41 -15.57
N SER A 82 -7.28 27.38 -16.37
CA SER A 82 -7.17 28.81 -16.07
C SER A 82 -7.94 29.26 -14.82
N LYS A 83 -8.90 28.46 -14.35
CA LYS A 83 -9.70 28.75 -13.15
C LYS A 83 -9.04 28.24 -11.86
N PHE A 84 -8.04 27.36 -11.94
CA PHE A 84 -7.40 26.82 -10.76
C PHE A 84 -6.63 27.89 -9.99
N HIS A 85 -6.72 27.86 -8.66
CA HIS A 85 -5.97 28.80 -7.81
C HIS A 85 -4.49 28.46 -7.68
N VAL A 86 -4.06 27.30 -8.21
CA VAL A 86 -2.68 26.84 -8.21
C VAL A 86 -2.26 26.40 -9.62
N GLN A 87 -1.02 26.70 -10.00
CA GLN A 87 -0.45 26.28 -11.28
C GLN A 87 0.02 24.82 -11.27
N SER A 88 0.25 24.26 -10.08
CA SER A 88 0.69 22.90 -9.86
C SER A 88 0.14 22.40 -8.54
N PHE A 89 -0.32 21.16 -8.50
CA PHE A 89 -0.78 20.50 -7.29
C PHE A 89 0.37 19.79 -6.54
N TYR A 90 1.63 19.94 -6.94
CA TYR A 90 2.78 19.35 -6.24
C TYR A 90 2.94 20.00 -4.85
N PRO A 91 3.15 19.23 -3.75
CA PRO A 91 3.49 17.81 -3.70
C PRO A 91 2.31 16.85 -3.41
N LEU A 92 1.07 17.27 -3.64
CA LEU A 92 -0.11 16.47 -3.31
C LEU A 92 -0.17 15.15 -4.11
N GLN A 93 -0.81 14.16 -3.51
CA GLN A 93 -1.19 12.90 -4.12
C GLN A 93 -2.68 12.95 -4.46
N LEU A 94 -3.04 12.50 -5.65
CA LEU A 94 -4.43 12.33 -6.03
C LEU A 94 -4.86 10.88 -5.73
N VAL A 95 -5.92 10.70 -4.94
CA VAL A 95 -6.46 9.39 -4.58
C VAL A 95 -7.94 9.34 -4.89
N TRP A 96 -8.36 8.29 -5.60
CA TRP A 96 -9.77 8.01 -5.78
C TRP A 96 -10.30 7.16 -4.64
N SER A 97 -11.39 7.58 -4.00
CA SER A 97 -12.00 6.84 -2.92
C SER A 97 -13.50 7.09 -2.87
N SER A 98 -14.27 6.05 -2.58
CA SER A 98 -15.71 6.14 -2.33
C SER A 98 -16.04 6.50 -0.87
N GLU A 99 -15.04 6.60 0.00
CA GLU A 99 -15.23 7.00 1.39
C GLU A 99 -15.61 8.48 1.48
N ILE A 100 -16.46 8.80 2.45
CA ILE A 100 -16.85 10.18 2.74
C ILE A 100 -15.80 10.74 3.70
N PHE A 101 -14.96 11.65 3.19
CA PHE A 101 -13.99 12.37 4.01
C PHE A 101 -14.59 13.70 4.48
N GLU A 102 -14.22 14.14 5.68
CA GLU A 102 -14.63 15.46 6.20
C GLU A 102 -14.15 16.61 5.30
N HIS A 103 -12.99 16.43 4.66
CA HIS A 103 -12.39 17.39 3.74
C HIS A 103 -11.80 16.66 2.54
N GLU A 104 -11.97 17.22 1.35
CA GLU A 104 -11.42 16.63 0.12
C GLU A 104 -9.90 16.80 0.05
N LEU A 105 -9.34 17.85 0.68
CA LEU A 105 -7.91 18.07 0.83
C LEU A 105 -7.44 17.72 2.26
N ASP A 106 -6.69 16.64 2.41
CA ASP A 106 -5.95 16.32 3.62
C ASP A 106 -4.60 17.04 3.62
N VAL A 107 -4.54 18.19 4.27
CA VAL A 107 -3.32 19.01 4.40
C VAL A 107 -2.24 18.34 5.25
N TYR A 108 -2.56 17.35 6.09
CA TYR A 108 -1.56 16.62 6.88
C TYR A 108 -0.90 15.53 6.04
N GLY A 109 -1.71 14.74 5.33
CA GLY A 109 -1.26 13.65 4.46
C GLY A 109 -0.78 14.09 3.08
N GLY A 110 -1.15 15.30 2.64
CA GLY A 110 -0.90 15.78 1.29
C GLY A 110 -1.69 14.99 0.25
N THR A 111 -2.94 14.66 0.56
CA THR A 111 -3.79 13.84 -0.30
C THR A 111 -5.05 14.61 -0.69
N LEU A 112 -5.32 14.66 -1.99
CA LEU A 112 -6.57 15.14 -2.56
C LEU A 112 -7.44 13.92 -2.89
N TYR A 113 -8.57 13.80 -2.21
CA TYR A 113 -9.52 12.71 -2.41
C TYR A 113 -10.58 13.14 -3.42
N LEU A 114 -10.78 12.33 -4.45
CA LEU A 114 -11.88 12.48 -5.40
C LEU A 114 -12.82 11.28 -5.31
N ASN A 115 -14.12 11.56 -5.33
CA ASN A 115 -15.12 10.52 -5.43
C ASN A 115 -15.27 10.09 -6.90
N PRO A 116 -15.09 8.80 -7.22
CA PRO A 116 -15.18 8.33 -8.59
C PRO A 116 -16.58 8.42 -9.20
N ALA A 117 -17.63 8.58 -8.38
CA ALA A 117 -19.00 8.80 -8.83
C ALA A 117 -19.33 10.30 -9.06
N SER A 118 -18.39 11.21 -8.80
CA SER A 118 -18.62 12.64 -8.97
C SER A 118 -18.69 13.06 -10.43
N THR A 119 -19.54 14.06 -10.70
CA THR A 119 -19.61 14.70 -12.02
C THR A 119 -18.39 15.61 -12.26
N THR A 120 -18.11 15.95 -13.52
CA THR A 120 -17.02 16.88 -13.88
C THR A 120 -17.09 18.20 -13.10
N VAL A 121 -18.30 18.73 -12.86
CA VAL A 121 -18.49 19.97 -12.09
C VAL A 121 -18.11 19.79 -10.62
N GLN A 122 -18.51 18.68 -10.01
CA GLN A 122 -18.12 18.36 -8.62
C GLN A 122 -16.61 18.16 -8.49
N LEU A 123 -15.96 17.50 -9.47
CA LEU A 123 -14.51 17.36 -9.48
C LEU A 123 -13.82 18.74 -9.61
N LEU A 124 -14.35 19.63 -10.46
CA LEU A 124 -13.86 20.99 -10.61
C LEU A 124 -13.95 21.77 -9.28
N GLU A 125 -15.08 21.68 -8.58
CA GLU A 125 -15.25 22.32 -7.27
C GLU A 125 -14.16 21.87 -6.27
N VAL A 126 -13.82 20.58 -6.26
CA VAL A 126 -12.73 20.08 -5.40
C VAL A 126 -11.38 20.68 -5.78
N PHE A 127 -11.05 20.77 -7.06
CA PHE A 127 -9.80 21.40 -7.49
C PHE A 127 -9.76 22.90 -7.15
N LEU A 128 -10.89 23.60 -7.27
CA LEU A 128 -10.99 25.01 -6.91
C LEU A 128 -10.85 25.24 -5.40
N LYS A 129 -11.16 24.26 -4.54
CA LYS A 129 -10.90 24.36 -3.10
C LYS A 129 -9.41 24.32 -2.75
N VAL A 130 -8.53 23.85 -3.65
CA VAL A 130 -7.09 23.82 -3.41
C VAL A 130 -6.51 25.22 -3.66
N THR A 131 -6.08 25.87 -2.58
CA THR A 131 -5.49 27.22 -2.63
C THR A 131 -3.99 27.19 -2.37
N ALA A 132 -3.29 28.24 -2.80
CA ALA A 132 -1.86 28.42 -2.51
C ALA A 132 -1.57 28.44 -1.00
N GLU A 133 -2.49 28.99 -0.19
CA GLU A 133 -2.39 28.97 1.27
C GLU A 133 -2.48 27.56 1.84
N GLY A 134 -3.41 26.73 1.32
CA GLY A 134 -3.54 25.32 1.70
C GLY A 134 -2.26 24.53 1.39
N MET A 135 -1.66 24.80 0.23
CA MET A 135 -0.38 24.19 -0.18
C MET A 135 0.77 24.60 0.74
N LYS A 136 0.90 25.89 1.05
CA LYS A 136 1.91 26.40 1.98
C LYS A 136 1.75 25.79 3.38
N ARG A 137 0.50 25.66 3.86
CA ARG A 137 0.20 25.00 5.13
C ARG A 137 0.60 23.53 5.13
N HIS A 138 0.34 22.80 4.04
CA HIS A 138 0.78 21.41 3.91
C HIS A 138 2.31 21.28 4.00
N GLU A 139 3.06 22.14 3.31
CA GLU A 139 4.53 22.13 3.37
C GLU A 139 5.07 22.42 4.78
N GLU A 140 4.46 23.38 5.49
CA GLU A 140 4.82 23.70 6.87
C GLU A 140 4.58 22.50 7.80
N LEU A 141 3.40 21.88 7.71
CA LEU A 141 3.05 20.70 8.51
C LEU A 141 3.98 19.52 8.20
N GLN A 142 4.31 19.27 6.93
CA GLN A 142 5.28 18.24 6.54
C GLN A 142 6.66 18.50 7.12
N ARG A 143 7.12 19.76 7.11
CA ARG A 143 8.42 20.14 7.68
C ARG A 143 8.46 19.91 9.20
N ARG A 144 7.40 20.33 9.90
CA ARG A 144 7.24 20.10 11.35
C ARG A 144 7.18 18.62 11.68
N GLN A 145 6.39 17.84 10.94
CA GLN A 145 6.26 16.40 11.14
C GLN A 145 7.60 15.69 11.00
N ARG A 146 8.41 16.03 9.99
CA ARG A 146 9.76 15.46 9.83
C ARG A 146 10.66 15.79 11.02
N GLY A 147 10.57 17.02 11.56
CA GLY A 147 11.25 17.42 12.78
C GLY A 147 10.88 16.52 13.95
N TYR A 148 9.58 16.37 14.24
CA TYR A 148 9.11 15.53 15.33
C TYR A 148 9.49 14.05 15.13
N VAL A 149 9.37 13.51 13.91
CA VAL A 149 9.82 12.13 13.62
C VAL A 149 11.31 11.97 13.88
N HIS A 150 12.13 12.97 13.55
CA HIS A 150 13.57 12.93 13.79
C HIS A 150 13.88 12.90 15.30
N VAL A 151 13.20 13.72 16.10
CA VAL A 151 13.33 13.73 17.57
C VAL A 151 13.01 12.33 18.12
N VAL A 152 11.83 11.79 17.79
CA VAL A 152 11.41 10.46 18.27
C VAL A 152 12.39 9.37 17.84
N ALA A 153 12.84 9.38 16.59
CA ALA A 153 13.78 8.38 16.08
C ALA A 153 15.15 8.46 16.78
N SER A 154 15.59 9.66 17.15
CA SER A 154 16.86 9.89 17.84
C SER A 154 16.80 9.49 19.31
N CYS A 155 15.71 9.81 20.01
CA CYS A 155 15.54 9.51 21.43
C CYS A 155 15.20 8.03 21.68
N LEU A 156 14.32 7.43 20.87
CA LEU A 156 13.82 6.07 21.12
C LEU A 156 14.43 5.00 20.20
N GLY A 157 15.17 5.39 19.16
CA GLY A 157 15.75 4.44 18.20
C GLY A 157 14.69 3.68 17.37
N VAL A 158 13.49 4.24 17.21
CA VAL A 158 12.38 3.62 16.47
C VAL A 158 12.12 4.32 15.13
N GLN A 159 11.54 3.59 14.18
CA GLN A 159 11.01 4.14 12.95
C GLN A 159 9.48 4.26 13.05
N LEU A 160 8.97 5.48 13.03
CA LEU A 160 7.52 5.73 13.05
C LEU A 160 6.89 5.40 11.68
N VAL A 161 5.75 4.73 11.71
CA VAL A 161 4.96 4.38 10.53
C VAL A 161 3.49 4.68 10.79
N ARG A 162 2.84 5.39 9.86
CA ARG A 162 1.39 5.58 9.90
C ARG A 162 0.69 4.29 9.45
N GLY A 163 -0.21 3.79 10.28
CA GLY A 163 -1.09 2.68 9.95
C GLY A 163 -2.22 3.08 8.99
N HIS A 164 -2.90 2.10 8.41
CA HIS A 164 -3.90 2.37 7.38
C HIS A 164 -5.19 2.94 7.98
N SER A 165 -5.53 2.56 9.22
CA SER A 165 -6.72 3.06 9.93
C SER A 165 -6.48 4.40 10.63
N CYS A 166 -5.24 4.90 10.67
CA CYS A 166 -4.91 6.16 11.35
C CYS A 166 -4.97 7.32 10.36
N GLN A 167 -5.84 8.30 10.64
CA GLN A 167 -5.91 9.52 9.85
C GLN A 167 -4.60 10.31 9.95
N SER A 168 -4.25 11.04 8.90
CA SER A 168 -3.00 11.81 8.84
C SER A 168 -2.91 12.88 9.94
N LYS A 169 -4.05 13.49 10.30
CA LYS A 169 -4.16 14.46 11.40
C LYS A 169 -3.84 13.82 12.75
N ASP A 170 -4.49 12.70 13.07
CA ASP A 170 -4.26 11.98 14.33
C ASP A 170 -2.81 11.51 14.44
N TYR A 171 -2.25 11.02 13.33
CA TYR A 171 -0.84 10.62 13.28
C TYR A 171 0.09 11.82 13.51
N PHE A 172 -0.18 12.98 12.90
CA PHE A 172 0.58 14.20 13.14
C PHE A 172 0.53 14.60 14.61
N SER A 173 -0.66 14.69 15.20
CA SER A 173 -0.84 15.06 16.61
C SER A 173 -0.16 14.07 17.56
N PHE A 174 -0.28 12.76 17.30
CA PHE A 174 0.41 11.73 18.07
C PHE A 174 1.93 11.91 18.05
N VAL A 175 2.51 12.11 16.86
CA VAL A 175 3.97 12.27 16.71
C VAL A 175 4.45 13.56 17.35
N GLN A 176 3.69 14.65 17.25
CA GLN A 176 3.97 15.90 17.94
C GLN A 176 3.99 15.70 19.46
N SER A 177 2.92 15.16 20.04
CA SER A 177 2.83 14.94 21.49
C SER A 177 3.92 14.01 22.02
N LEU A 178 4.30 12.99 21.24
CA LEU A 178 5.39 12.09 21.61
C LEU A 178 6.74 12.81 21.57
N ALA A 179 7.00 13.65 20.57
CA ALA A 179 8.23 14.43 20.49
C ALA A 179 8.35 15.43 21.65
N GLU A 180 7.28 16.20 21.91
CA GLU A 180 7.23 17.17 23.02
C GLU A 180 7.44 16.49 24.39
N TYR A 181 6.84 15.32 24.60
CA TYR A 181 7.03 14.52 25.81
C TYR A 181 8.48 14.02 25.97
N LEU A 182 9.15 13.65 24.89
CA LEU A 182 10.54 13.20 24.93
C LEU A 182 11.52 14.36 25.18
N GLU A 183 11.22 15.53 24.62
CA GLU A 183 11.98 16.76 24.88
C GLU A 183 11.85 17.17 26.36
N SER A 184 10.65 17.13 26.94
CA SER A 184 10.48 17.45 28.37
C SER A 184 11.25 16.50 29.29
N LEU A 185 11.32 15.20 28.96
CA LEU A 185 12.12 14.23 29.71
C LEU A 185 13.64 14.49 29.59
N ARG A 186 14.08 15.04 28.45
CA ARG A 186 15.49 15.36 28.24
C ARG A 186 15.92 16.60 29.02
N ASP A 187 15.07 17.62 29.06
CA ASP A 187 15.33 18.85 29.83
C ASP A 187 15.39 18.54 31.34
N GLU A 188 14.59 17.59 31.81
CA GLU A 188 14.67 17.07 33.20
C GLU A 188 15.95 16.26 33.46
N GLN A 189 16.51 15.57 32.46
CA GLN A 189 17.75 14.79 32.59
C GLN A 189 19.03 15.59 32.37
N GLU A 190 19.03 16.66 31.54
CA GLU A 190 20.19 17.53 31.33
C GLU A 190 20.57 18.34 32.60
N THR A 191 19.71 18.37 33.62
CA THR A 191 20.08 18.85 34.97
C THR A 191 20.75 17.79 35.85
N ALA A 192 20.92 16.56 35.34
CA ALA A 192 21.56 15.43 36.02
C ALA A 192 22.49 14.65 35.07
N VAL A 193 23.68 15.22 34.82
CA VAL A 193 24.92 14.56 34.39
C VAL A 193 25.07 14.19 32.89
N ASP A 194 26.13 14.76 32.30
CA ASP A 194 26.79 14.37 31.05
C ASP A 194 27.22 12.90 31.02
N ALA A 195 26.93 12.17 29.93
CA ALA A 195 27.92 11.36 29.21
C ALA A 195 27.31 10.51 28.07
N SER A 196 28.11 10.40 27.00
CA SER A 196 28.18 9.29 26.02
C SER A 196 27.19 9.27 24.85
N THR A 197 27.42 10.17 23.90
CA THR A 197 27.01 10.04 22.50
C THR A 197 28.11 9.35 21.69
N SER A 198 28.14 8.01 21.69
CA SER A 198 28.84 7.24 20.65
C SER A 198 28.17 5.88 20.48
N ASP A 199 27.27 5.75 19.49
CA ASP A 199 26.90 4.47 18.81
C ASP A 199 25.72 4.61 17.81
N LEU A 200 25.54 5.76 17.16
CA LEU A 200 24.34 6.01 16.32
C LEU A 200 24.34 5.30 14.95
N THR A 201 25.48 4.81 14.47
CA THR A 201 25.62 4.25 13.11
C THR A 201 25.36 2.74 13.03
N ALA A 202 25.61 1.96 14.08
CA ALA A 202 25.34 0.51 14.09
C ALA A 202 23.85 0.15 14.36
N VAL A 203 23.12 1.03 15.06
CA VAL A 203 21.72 0.82 15.47
C VAL A 203 20.71 0.97 14.33
N ALA A 204 21.09 1.60 13.20
CA ALA A 204 20.20 1.87 12.07
C ALA A 204 19.60 0.60 11.44
N LEU A 205 20.30 -0.54 11.48
CA LEU A 205 19.84 -1.81 10.91
C LEU A 205 18.86 -2.58 11.81
N GLN A 206 18.70 -2.20 13.07
CA GLN A 206 17.83 -2.87 14.05
C GLN A 206 16.69 -2.00 14.59
N ARG A 207 16.44 -0.81 14.01
CA ARG A 207 15.37 0.08 14.45
C ARG A 207 14.01 -0.63 14.35
N ILE A 208 13.28 -0.64 15.46
CA ILE A 208 11.93 -1.23 15.53
C ILE A 208 10.95 -0.29 14.85
N ASN A 209 9.97 -0.83 14.11
CA ASN A 209 8.91 -0.01 13.55
C ASN A 209 7.83 0.21 14.62
N LEU A 210 7.49 1.47 14.89
CA LEU A 210 6.34 1.84 15.70
C LEU A 210 5.20 2.26 14.78
N LYS A 211 4.17 1.43 14.68
CA LYS A 211 3.03 1.60 13.78
C LYS A 211 1.83 2.17 14.53
N VAL A 212 1.31 3.31 14.08
CA VAL A 212 0.16 3.99 14.72
C VAL A 212 -1.13 3.61 14.01
N GLU A 213 -2.06 2.96 14.69
CA GLU A 213 -3.35 2.48 14.14
C GLU A 213 -4.50 2.85 15.08
N ALA A 214 -5.57 3.48 14.57
CA ALA A 214 -6.65 4.08 15.36
C ALA A 214 -7.38 3.08 16.28
N ALA A 215 -7.60 1.85 15.82
CA ALA A 215 -8.31 0.82 16.58
C ALA A 215 -7.51 0.20 17.74
N THR A 216 -6.28 0.67 18.00
CA THR A 216 -5.36 0.03 18.94
C THR A 216 -5.46 0.64 20.34
N ARG A 217 -6.08 -0.04 21.29
CA ARG A 217 -6.19 0.46 22.68
C ARG A 217 -4.98 0.14 23.58
N ARG A 218 -4.18 -0.84 23.19
CA ARG A 218 -3.00 -1.32 23.93
C ARG A 218 -1.90 -1.67 22.96
N ALA A 219 -0.65 -1.47 23.36
CA ALA A 219 0.48 -1.81 22.50
C ALA A 219 0.62 -3.31 22.28
N VAL A 220 0.71 -3.72 21.01
CA VAL A 220 0.80 -5.13 20.58
C VAL A 220 1.92 -5.29 19.56
N VAL A 221 2.60 -6.44 19.58
CA VAL A 221 3.62 -6.78 18.57
C VAL A 221 2.99 -7.55 17.42
N THR A 222 3.03 -6.98 16.21
CA THR A 222 2.48 -7.60 14.99
C THR A 222 3.27 -8.85 14.58
N PRO A 223 2.69 -9.72 13.72
CA PRO A 223 3.42 -10.85 13.13
C PRO A 223 4.66 -10.44 12.32
N GLU A 224 4.67 -9.23 11.76
CA GLU A 224 5.78 -8.67 11.00
C GLU A 224 6.92 -8.11 11.88
N GLY A 225 6.73 -8.07 13.20
CA GLY A 225 7.71 -7.54 14.14
C GLY A 225 7.66 -6.02 14.32
N GLU A 226 6.49 -5.43 14.12
CA GLU A 226 6.23 -4.01 14.42
C GLU A 226 5.54 -3.87 15.77
N ILE A 227 5.76 -2.77 16.48
CA ILE A 227 4.98 -2.43 17.67
C ILE A 227 3.82 -1.56 17.22
N GLN A 228 2.60 -2.04 17.36
CA GLN A 228 1.38 -1.31 17.03
C GLN A 228 0.88 -0.56 18.27
N VAL A 229 0.61 0.74 18.13
CA VAL A 229 0.09 1.62 19.18
C VAL A 229 -1.09 2.44 18.66
N GLY A 230 -1.94 2.93 19.57
CA GLY A 230 -3.05 3.82 19.23
C GLY A 230 -2.70 5.29 19.44
N PRO A 231 -3.29 6.21 18.65
CA PRO A 231 -3.08 7.63 18.82
C PRO A 231 -3.61 8.17 20.16
N GLY A 232 -4.58 7.49 20.78
CA GLY A 232 -5.15 7.85 22.08
C GLY A 232 -4.42 7.28 23.31
N MET A 233 -3.29 6.59 23.14
CA MET A 233 -2.48 6.12 24.27
C MET A 233 -1.70 7.27 24.91
N THR A 234 -1.48 7.21 26.23
CA THR A 234 -0.58 8.18 26.90
C THR A 234 0.86 7.99 26.44
N MET A 235 1.63 9.08 26.34
CA MET A 235 3.00 9.02 25.84
C MET A 235 3.93 8.18 26.73
N GLU A 236 3.73 8.24 28.06
CA GLU A 236 4.40 7.36 29.03
C GLU A 236 4.13 5.87 28.75
N SER A 237 2.87 5.52 28.46
CA SER A 237 2.47 4.15 28.12
C SER A 237 3.10 3.70 26.80
N VAL A 238 3.23 4.60 25.82
CA VAL A 238 3.90 4.32 24.54
C VAL A 238 5.39 4.05 24.77
N VAL A 239 6.10 4.90 25.52
CA VAL A 239 7.53 4.72 25.83
C VAL A 239 7.76 3.41 26.59
N THR A 240 6.95 3.15 27.62
CA THR A 240 7.00 1.90 28.39
C THR A 240 6.74 0.68 27.50
N ALA A 241 5.78 0.77 26.58
CA ALA A 241 5.47 -0.30 25.65
C ALA A 241 6.63 -0.58 24.69
N ILE A 242 7.33 0.44 24.19
CA ILE A 242 8.49 0.29 23.32
C ILE A 242 9.61 -0.48 24.07
N ALA A 243 9.89 -0.08 25.31
CA ALA A 243 10.88 -0.76 26.15
C ALA A 243 10.49 -2.23 26.41
N ARG A 244 9.23 -2.48 26.81
CA ARG A 244 8.73 -3.82 27.13
C ARG A 244 8.71 -4.76 25.92
N HIS A 245 8.24 -4.26 24.77
CA HIS A 245 7.98 -5.10 23.60
C HIS A 245 9.12 -5.14 22.59
N GLY A 246 10.16 -4.32 22.78
CA GLY A 246 11.22 -4.14 21.79
C GLY A 246 11.99 -5.42 21.47
N ALA A 247 12.32 -6.25 22.47
CA ALA A 247 13.00 -7.52 22.25
C ALA A 247 12.14 -8.51 21.43
N ALA A 248 10.85 -8.63 21.76
CA ALA A 248 9.92 -9.50 21.05
C ALA A 248 9.69 -9.02 19.61
N ALA A 249 9.57 -7.71 19.39
CA ALA A 249 9.43 -7.11 18.07
C ALA A 249 10.66 -7.39 17.18
N ARG A 250 11.89 -7.20 17.72
CA ARG A 250 13.13 -7.52 17.00
C ARG A 250 13.21 -8.99 16.60
N LYS A 251 12.89 -9.91 17.53
CA LYS A 251 12.88 -11.36 17.23
C LYS A 251 11.90 -11.69 16.10
N LYS A 252 10.64 -11.24 16.20
CA LYS A 252 9.64 -11.47 15.15
C LYS A 252 10.02 -10.85 13.81
N ARG A 253 10.65 -9.67 13.83
CA ARG A 253 11.14 -9.00 12.61
C ARG A 253 12.23 -9.82 11.93
N ALA A 254 13.17 -10.39 12.68
CA ALA A 254 14.20 -11.28 12.14
C ALA A 254 13.58 -12.52 11.49
N GLU A 255 12.67 -13.20 12.19
CA GLU A 255 11.92 -14.36 11.65
C GLU A 255 11.08 -14.00 10.41
N HIS A 256 10.49 -12.80 10.37
CA HIS A 256 9.75 -12.33 9.22
C HIS A 256 10.66 -11.99 8.03
N GLN A 257 11.85 -11.42 8.29
CA GLN A 257 12.84 -11.14 7.26
C GLN A 257 13.38 -12.42 6.61
N GLU A 258 13.68 -13.45 7.41
CA GLU A 258 14.07 -14.78 6.93
C GLU A 258 12.98 -15.38 6.03
N ARG A 259 11.72 -15.43 6.51
CA ARG A 259 10.57 -15.87 5.71
C ARG A 259 10.40 -15.08 4.42
N LYS A 260 10.67 -13.77 4.43
CA LYS A 260 10.61 -12.92 3.25
C LYS A 260 11.74 -13.22 2.26
N GLN A 261 12.92 -13.63 2.74
CA GLN A 261 14.01 -14.08 1.89
C GLN A 261 13.67 -15.42 1.23
N ASP A 262 13.15 -16.39 1.98
CA ASP A 262 12.68 -17.68 1.46
C ASP A 262 11.59 -17.48 0.40
N TYR A 263 10.64 -16.61 0.69
CA TYR A 263 9.60 -16.19 -0.26
C TYR A 263 10.20 -15.62 -1.55
N LYS A 264 11.16 -14.70 -1.44
CA LYS A 264 11.84 -14.13 -2.62
C LYS A 264 12.62 -15.19 -3.40
N ALA A 265 13.24 -16.16 -2.73
CA ALA A 265 13.94 -17.26 -3.39
C ALA A 265 12.95 -18.15 -4.16
N ALA A 266 11.86 -18.58 -3.52
CA ALA A 266 10.83 -19.39 -4.15
C ALA A 266 10.14 -18.68 -5.33
N VAL A 267 9.85 -17.38 -5.20
CA VAL A 267 9.30 -16.59 -6.32
C VAL A 267 10.28 -16.51 -7.48
N ARG A 268 11.58 -16.29 -7.22
CA ARG A 268 12.60 -16.28 -8.28
C ARG A 268 12.71 -17.63 -8.97
N GLN A 269 12.72 -18.73 -8.21
CA GLN A 269 12.72 -20.08 -8.76
C GLN A 269 11.49 -20.34 -9.61
N ALA A 270 10.29 -20.02 -9.11
CA ALA A 270 9.04 -20.18 -9.84
C ALA A 270 9.00 -19.34 -11.13
N LYS A 271 9.48 -18.09 -11.08
CA LYS A 271 9.63 -17.25 -12.28
C LYS A 271 10.51 -17.90 -13.34
N TRP A 272 11.65 -18.42 -12.94
CA TRP A 272 12.60 -19.08 -13.84
C TRP A 272 12.02 -20.37 -14.44
N GLU A 273 11.53 -21.28 -13.60
CA GLU A 273 11.09 -22.61 -14.05
C GLU A 273 9.75 -22.60 -14.80
N LEU A 274 8.84 -21.68 -14.46
CA LEU A 274 7.54 -21.56 -15.12
C LEU A 274 7.54 -20.52 -16.25
N GLY A 275 8.60 -19.72 -16.39
CA GLY A 275 8.71 -18.64 -17.35
C GLY A 275 7.73 -17.48 -17.10
N VAL A 276 7.19 -17.32 -15.88
CA VAL A 276 6.22 -16.25 -15.56
C VAL A 276 6.92 -14.89 -15.42
N GLU A 277 6.32 -13.84 -15.96
CA GLU A 277 6.86 -12.47 -15.91
C GLU A 277 6.87 -11.92 -14.47
N GLY A 278 5.80 -12.23 -13.72
CA GLY A 278 5.53 -11.67 -12.40
C GLY A 278 4.70 -12.61 -11.54
N ILE A 279 4.91 -12.57 -10.22
CA ILE A 279 4.05 -13.25 -9.24
C ILE A 279 3.53 -12.19 -8.27
N ARG A 280 2.22 -12.15 -8.06
CA ARG A 280 1.51 -11.19 -7.20
C ARG A 280 0.64 -11.92 -6.18
N ASN A 281 0.47 -11.30 -5.03
CA ASN A 281 -0.36 -11.81 -3.96
C ASN A 281 -1.62 -10.96 -3.87
N HIS A 282 -2.79 -11.56 -4.06
CA HIS A 282 -4.05 -10.91 -3.77
C HIS A 282 -4.31 -11.05 -2.26
N ARG A 283 -4.52 -9.94 -1.55
CA ARG A 283 -4.84 -10.00 -0.12
C ARG A 283 -6.25 -10.58 0.06
N PRO A 284 -6.51 -11.40 1.11
CA PRO A 284 -5.66 -11.68 2.28
C PRO A 284 -4.90 -13.02 2.21
N VAL A 285 -4.02 -13.23 1.23
CA VAL A 285 -3.17 -14.43 1.16
C VAL A 285 -1.86 -14.26 1.95
N THR A 286 -1.54 -15.22 2.82
CA THR A 286 -0.29 -15.26 3.60
C THR A 286 0.89 -15.73 2.74
N ILE A 287 2.12 -15.45 3.17
CA ILE A 287 3.35 -15.92 2.48
C ILE A 287 3.33 -17.45 2.32
N GLU A 288 2.89 -18.18 3.35
CA GLU A 288 2.84 -19.64 3.36
C GLU A 288 1.87 -20.20 2.31
N HIS A 289 0.70 -19.57 2.16
CA HIS A 289 -0.26 -19.94 1.12
C HIS A 289 0.33 -19.80 -0.28
N VAL A 290 1.07 -18.70 -0.54
CA VAL A 290 1.73 -18.49 -1.83
C VAL A 290 2.82 -19.54 -2.05
N LEU A 291 3.67 -19.77 -1.04
CA LEU A 291 4.73 -20.78 -1.12
C LEU A 291 4.17 -22.16 -1.42
N ASN A 292 3.07 -22.56 -0.77
CA ASN A 292 2.41 -23.83 -1.03
C ASN A 292 1.81 -23.90 -2.45
N ALA A 293 1.19 -22.83 -2.92
CA ALA A 293 0.69 -22.77 -4.30
C ALA A 293 1.83 -22.89 -5.33
N LEU A 294 2.94 -22.18 -5.12
CA LEU A 294 4.11 -22.23 -6.01
C LEU A 294 4.80 -23.60 -5.99
N ARG A 295 4.98 -24.21 -4.81
CA ARG A 295 5.54 -25.56 -4.70
C ARG A 295 4.71 -26.56 -5.50
N ARG A 296 3.37 -26.53 -5.38
CA ARG A 296 2.49 -27.41 -6.15
C ARG A 296 2.60 -27.17 -7.67
N LEU A 297 2.78 -25.92 -8.11
CA LEU A 297 2.98 -25.63 -9.54
C LEU A 297 4.29 -26.24 -10.04
N LEU A 298 5.37 -26.05 -9.30
CA LEU A 298 6.69 -26.59 -9.62
C LEU A 298 6.68 -28.13 -9.63
N SER A 299 6.07 -28.74 -8.62
CA SER A 299 5.96 -30.20 -8.48
C SER A 299 5.01 -30.85 -9.49
N SER A 300 4.08 -30.09 -10.09
CA SER A 300 3.09 -30.66 -11.03
C SER A 300 3.72 -31.33 -12.26
N GLY A 301 4.93 -30.88 -12.66
CA GLY A 301 5.63 -31.38 -13.83
C GLY A 301 4.88 -31.18 -15.16
N SER A 302 3.72 -30.51 -15.17
CA SER A 302 2.86 -30.46 -16.34
C SER A 302 3.42 -29.52 -17.41
N PRO A 303 3.76 -30.02 -18.62
CA PRO A 303 4.27 -29.18 -19.69
C PRO A 303 3.22 -28.15 -20.16
N LEU A 304 1.93 -28.46 -20.03
CA LEU A 304 0.84 -27.55 -20.37
C LEU A 304 0.84 -26.32 -19.44
N ILE A 305 0.99 -26.55 -18.12
CA ILE A 305 1.03 -25.46 -17.14
C ILE A 305 2.21 -24.54 -17.46
N ARG A 306 3.41 -25.10 -17.65
CA ARG A 306 4.60 -24.31 -17.99
C ARG A 306 4.39 -23.50 -19.28
N ARG A 307 3.90 -24.14 -20.35
CA ARG A 307 3.68 -23.47 -21.64
C ARG A 307 2.64 -22.35 -21.57
N ARG A 308 1.56 -22.53 -20.81
CA ARG A 308 0.48 -21.53 -20.69
C ARG A 308 0.80 -20.41 -19.71
N LEU A 309 1.58 -20.68 -18.67
CA LEU A 309 2.01 -19.66 -17.71
C LEU A 309 3.18 -18.82 -18.25
N ALA A 310 4.02 -19.37 -19.12
CA ALA A 310 5.16 -18.66 -19.70
C ALA A 310 4.74 -17.32 -20.33
N GLY A 311 5.48 -16.25 -20.01
CA GLY A 311 5.23 -14.89 -20.46
C GLY A 311 4.09 -14.16 -19.74
N ASN A 312 3.32 -14.84 -18.89
CA ASN A 312 2.18 -14.24 -18.18
C ASN A 312 2.53 -13.87 -16.74
N LYS A 313 1.73 -12.98 -16.14
CA LYS A 313 1.75 -12.71 -14.70
C LYS A 313 0.85 -13.71 -13.98
N LEU A 314 1.27 -14.14 -12.80
CA LEU A 314 0.55 -15.07 -11.93
C LEU A 314 0.10 -14.35 -10.65
N GLY A 315 -1.20 -14.35 -10.38
CA GLY A 315 -1.77 -13.93 -9.11
C GLY A 315 -2.11 -15.14 -8.24
N VAL A 316 -1.78 -15.10 -6.94
CA VAL A 316 -2.28 -16.08 -5.96
C VAL A 316 -3.31 -15.42 -5.07
N ALA A 317 -4.50 -16.03 -4.99
CA ALA A 317 -5.65 -15.50 -4.28
C ALA A 317 -6.14 -16.41 -3.15
N SER A 318 -7.11 -15.91 -2.36
CA SER A 318 -7.64 -16.60 -1.19
C SER A 318 -8.40 -17.88 -1.55
N SER A 319 -8.60 -18.74 -0.55
CA SER A 319 -9.44 -19.93 -0.70
C SER A 319 -10.88 -19.51 -0.97
N GLY A 320 -11.54 -20.21 -1.89
CA GLY A 320 -12.90 -19.89 -2.33
C GLY A 320 -12.99 -19.10 -3.63
N GLN A 321 -11.86 -18.62 -4.16
CA GLN A 321 -11.81 -18.06 -5.51
C GLN A 321 -11.61 -19.14 -6.58
N PHE A 322 -11.97 -18.83 -7.82
CA PHE A 322 -11.73 -19.68 -8.99
C PHE A 322 -10.48 -19.26 -9.74
N CYS A 323 -9.94 -20.17 -10.56
CA CYS A 323 -8.95 -19.79 -11.54
C CYS A 323 -9.61 -18.86 -12.55
N HIS A 324 -9.03 -17.68 -12.78
CA HIS A 324 -9.59 -16.68 -13.68
C HIS A 324 -8.50 -15.79 -14.27
N VAL A 325 -8.85 -14.98 -15.26
CA VAL A 325 -8.00 -13.90 -15.75
C VAL A 325 -8.34 -12.64 -14.95
N GLY A 326 -7.33 -12.03 -14.31
CA GLY A 326 -7.48 -10.76 -13.62
C GLY A 326 -7.69 -9.60 -14.60
N ASP A 327 -8.13 -8.44 -14.10
CA ASP A 327 -8.33 -7.23 -14.92
C ASP A 327 -7.04 -6.68 -15.53
N ASP A 328 -5.90 -7.08 -14.98
CA ASP A 328 -4.56 -6.71 -15.44
C ASP A 328 -3.96 -7.74 -16.43
N GLY A 329 -4.78 -8.72 -16.86
CA GLY A 329 -4.38 -9.81 -17.73
C GLY A 329 -3.48 -10.86 -17.05
N SER A 330 -3.40 -10.86 -15.72
CA SER A 330 -2.73 -11.93 -14.97
C SER A 330 -3.61 -13.18 -14.87
N ILE A 331 -2.99 -14.35 -14.80
CA ILE A 331 -3.65 -15.60 -14.46
C ILE A 331 -3.73 -15.65 -12.95
N VAL A 332 -4.94 -15.65 -12.39
CA VAL A 332 -5.17 -15.72 -10.95
C VAL A 332 -5.57 -17.12 -10.57
N ILE A 333 -4.89 -17.70 -9.58
CA ILE A 333 -5.18 -19.03 -9.03
C ILE A 333 -5.44 -18.92 -7.52
N PRO A 334 -6.42 -19.66 -6.97
CA PRO A 334 -6.60 -19.73 -5.53
C PRO A 334 -5.43 -20.50 -4.90
N TRP A 335 -5.01 -20.14 -3.69
CA TRP A 335 -3.85 -20.79 -3.06
C TRP A 335 -4.05 -22.29 -2.83
N ASP A 336 -5.29 -22.77 -2.79
CA ASP A 336 -5.75 -24.16 -2.64
C ASP A 336 -6.18 -24.81 -3.97
N TRP A 337 -5.76 -24.27 -5.13
CA TRP A 337 -6.05 -24.82 -6.46
C TRP A 337 -5.74 -26.32 -6.60
N LYS A 338 -6.47 -27.02 -7.48
CA LYS A 338 -6.36 -28.47 -7.73
C LYS A 338 -5.71 -28.79 -9.07
#